data_AF-A0A9E4NJA5-F1
#
_entry.id   AF-A0A9E4NJA5-F1
#
_cell.length_a   1.000
_cell.length_b   1.000
_cell.length_c   1.000
_cell.angle_alpha   90.00
_cell.angle_beta   90.00
_cell.angle_gamma   90.00
#
_symmetry.space_group_name_H-M   'P 1'
#
loop_
_entity.id
_entity.type
_entity.pdbx_description
1 polymer ?
#
loop_
_entity_poly.entity_id
_entity_poly.type
_entity_poly.pdbx_seq_one_letter_code
_entity_poly.pdbx_strand_id
1 'polypeptide(L)'
;MISYIKQLVTFSLAALSLLFHTAHAAPGMSEQQMQQMMMRAQEAEECFNKIDKSQVEELEAKGKKMQADIKALCAAGKRDEAMSKAFKYSKQINNDPKIKEMRKCSEKMRGMMVNMPQPYMPPTVDEREKAGHVCDDM
;
A
#
# COMPACT_ATOMS: atom_id res chain seq x y z
N MET A 1 10.46 31.31 -39.30
CA MET A 1 9.88 30.25 -38.43
C MET A 1 10.77 29.02 -38.28
N ILE A 2 11.45 28.53 -39.32
CA ILE A 2 12.29 27.31 -39.27
C ILE A 2 13.52 27.43 -38.33
N SER A 3 14.16 28.60 -38.23
CA SER A 3 15.29 28.81 -37.29
C SER A 3 14.89 28.79 -35.82
N TYR A 4 13.70 29.29 -35.49
CA TYR A 4 13.20 29.33 -34.11
C TYR A 4 12.91 27.93 -33.57
N ILE A 5 12.38 27.05 -34.43
CA ILE A 5 12.10 25.65 -34.08
C ILE A 5 13.41 24.88 -33.85
N LYS A 6 14.45 25.10 -34.67
CA LYS A 6 15.77 24.47 -34.46
C LYS A 6 16.41 24.91 -33.15
N GLN A 7 16.36 26.20 -32.82
CA GLN A 7 16.89 26.71 -31.55
C GLN A 7 16.12 26.20 -30.33
N LEU A 8 14.79 26.13 -30.39
CA LEU A 8 13.96 25.60 -29.30
C LEU A 8 14.24 24.10 -29.03
N VAL A 9 14.47 23.31 -30.08
CA VAL A 9 14.78 21.88 -29.95
C VAL A 9 16.18 21.66 -29.38
N THR A 10 17.18 22.44 -29.80
CA THR A 10 18.55 22.31 -29.25
C THR A 10 18.65 22.78 -27.80
N PHE A 11 17.92 23.85 -27.41
CA PHE A 11 17.87 24.29 -26.01
C PHE A 11 17.16 23.28 -25.11
N SER A 12 16.13 22.59 -25.63
CA SER A 12 15.41 21.56 -24.87
C SER A 12 16.24 20.28 -24.66
N LEU A 13 17.08 19.87 -25.62
CA LEU A 13 17.97 18.72 -25.45
C LEU A 13 19.12 18.95 -24.46
N ALA A 14 19.67 20.17 -24.41
CA ALA A 14 20.77 20.50 -23.49
C ALA A 14 20.33 20.63 -22.03
N ALA A 15 19.08 21.04 -21.78
CA ALA A 15 18.53 21.15 -20.43
C ALA A 15 18.26 19.78 -19.78
N LEU A 16 18.02 18.73 -20.57
CA LEU A 16 17.72 17.39 -20.06
C LEU A 16 18.97 16.62 -19.60
N SER A 17 20.16 17.02 -20.04
CA SER A 17 21.43 16.36 -19.70
C SER A 17 21.93 16.69 -18.29
N LEU A 18 21.41 17.75 -17.66
CA LEU A 18 21.83 18.22 -16.34
C LEU A 18 21.12 17.52 -15.16
N LEU A 19 20.14 16.66 -15.42
CA LEU A 19 19.41 15.93 -14.37
C LEU A 19 20.02 14.57 -14.00
N PHE A 20 21.14 14.16 -14.61
CA PHE A 20 21.79 12.86 -14.34
C PHE A 20 22.93 12.90 -13.31
N HIS A 21 23.03 13.95 -12.48
CA HIS A 21 24.02 13.97 -11.41
C HIS A 21 23.39 13.58 -10.07
N THR A 22 23.83 12.41 -9.60
CA THR A 22 23.71 11.83 -8.24
C THR A 22 22.40 11.09 -7.91
N ALA A 23 22.32 9.84 -8.39
CA ALA A 23 21.67 8.79 -7.62
C ALA A 23 22.45 8.66 -6.29
N HIS A 24 22.02 9.39 -5.26
CA HIS A 24 22.55 9.22 -3.92
C HIS A 24 22.15 7.82 -3.46
N ALA A 25 23.11 6.90 -3.41
CA ALA A 25 22.95 5.65 -2.69
C ALA A 25 22.45 5.99 -1.29
N ALA A 26 21.31 5.40 -0.90
CA ALA A 26 20.77 5.61 0.44
C ALA A 26 21.89 5.32 1.47
N PRO A 27 22.19 6.26 2.38
CA PRO A 27 23.31 6.11 3.30
C PRO A 27 23.09 4.87 4.16
N GLY A 28 24.04 3.92 4.12
CA GLY A 28 24.05 2.73 4.97
C GLY A 28 23.69 1.39 4.29
N MET A 29 23.46 1.34 2.97
CA MET A 29 23.28 0.08 2.24
C MET A 29 24.43 -0.23 1.29
N SER A 30 24.86 -1.50 1.24
CA SER A 30 25.83 -1.96 0.25
C SER A 30 25.20 -2.07 -1.14
N GLU A 31 26.01 -2.02 -2.20
CA GLU A 31 25.56 -2.23 -3.57
C GLU A 31 24.85 -3.59 -3.75
N GLN A 32 25.36 -4.63 -3.09
CA GLN A 32 24.76 -5.96 -3.09
C GLN A 32 23.37 -5.98 -2.42
N GLN A 33 23.20 -5.24 -1.33
CA GLN A 33 21.88 -5.08 -0.68
C GLN A 33 20.90 -4.34 -1.59
N MET A 34 21.38 -3.33 -2.32
CA MET A 34 20.57 -2.56 -3.28
C MET A 34 20.10 -3.42 -4.46
N GLN A 35 20.98 -4.27 -5.03
CA GLN A 35 20.61 -5.21 -6.08
C GLN A 35 19.58 -6.25 -5.60
N GLN A 36 19.77 -6.80 -4.39
CA GLN A 36 18.79 -7.72 -3.78
C GLN A 36 17.43 -7.06 -3.57
N MET A 37 17.42 -5.79 -3.16
CA MET A 37 16.20 -5.00 -3.02
C MET A 37 15.50 -4.83 -4.37
N MET A 38 16.22 -4.46 -5.45
CA MET A 38 15.63 -4.34 -6.78
C MET A 38 15.02 -5.65 -7.28
N MET A 39 15.70 -6.79 -7.10
CA MET A 39 15.15 -8.08 -7.52
C MET A 39 13.86 -8.43 -6.76
N ARG A 40 13.83 -8.21 -5.44
CA ARG A 40 12.62 -8.45 -4.64
C ARG A 40 11.46 -7.50 -5.00
N ALA A 41 11.78 -6.25 -5.34
CA ALA A 41 10.78 -5.31 -5.84
C ALA A 41 10.14 -5.79 -7.14
N GLN A 42 10.96 -6.25 -8.10
CA GLN A 42 10.47 -6.79 -9.38
C GLN A 42 9.60 -8.03 -9.17
N GLU A 43 10.02 -8.97 -8.31
CA GLU A 43 9.20 -10.15 -7.98
C GLU A 43 7.85 -9.77 -7.34
N ALA A 44 7.83 -8.75 -6.50
CA ALA A 44 6.60 -8.26 -5.88
C ALA A 44 5.70 -7.57 -6.91
N GLU A 45 6.27 -6.75 -7.80
CA GLU A 45 5.55 -6.10 -8.90
C GLU A 45 4.93 -7.13 -9.84
N GLU A 46 5.69 -8.14 -10.26
CA GLU A 46 5.17 -9.25 -11.07
C GLU A 46 4.07 -10.03 -10.34
N CYS A 47 4.17 -10.19 -9.02
CA CYS A 47 3.12 -10.81 -8.22
C CYS A 47 1.84 -9.96 -8.23
N PHE A 48 1.94 -8.66 -7.98
CA PHE A 48 0.80 -7.74 -8.03
C PHE A 48 0.18 -7.63 -9.42
N ASN A 49 0.98 -7.68 -10.49
CA ASN A 49 0.50 -7.64 -11.86
C ASN A 49 -0.33 -8.88 -12.25
N LYS A 50 -0.19 -10.00 -11.52
CA LYS A 50 -1.02 -11.20 -11.69
C LYS A 50 -2.35 -11.11 -10.96
N ILE A 51 -2.49 -10.17 -10.02
CA ILE A 51 -3.75 -9.95 -9.31
C ILE A 51 -4.72 -9.25 -10.24
N ASP A 52 -5.91 -9.82 -10.36
CA ASP A 52 -7.01 -9.23 -11.12
C ASP A 52 -7.43 -7.89 -10.50
N LYS A 53 -7.31 -6.82 -11.28
CA LYS A 53 -7.66 -5.45 -10.85
C LYS A 53 -9.12 -5.34 -10.42
N SER A 54 -10.04 -6.06 -11.08
CA SER A 54 -11.46 -6.03 -10.71
C SER A 54 -11.71 -6.59 -9.31
N GLN A 55 -10.89 -7.55 -8.87
CA GLN A 55 -10.96 -8.11 -7.52
C GLN A 55 -10.47 -7.10 -6.47
N VAL A 56 -9.47 -6.29 -6.80
CA VAL A 56 -8.99 -5.21 -5.93
C VAL A 56 -10.05 -4.12 -5.79
N GLU A 57 -10.68 -3.71 -6.89
CA GLU A 57 -11.76 -2.73 -6.90
C GLU A 57 -12.98 -3.20 -6.09
N GLU A 58 -13.35 -4.49 -6.20
CA GLU A 58 -14.43 -5.09 -5.41
C GLU A 58 -14.12 -5.05 -3.90
N LEU A 59 -12.88 -5.40 -3.53
CA LEU A 59 -12.42 -5.35 -2.14
C LEU A 59 -12.44 -3.91 -1.60
N GLU A 60 -12.01 -2.94 -2.40
CA GLU A 60 -12.04 -1.53 -2.05
C GLU A 60 -13.48 -1.04 -1.84
N ALA A 61 -14.38 -1.33 -2.78
CA ALA A 61 -15.80 -0.95 -2.67
C ALA A 61 -16.45 -1.55 -1.42
N LYS A 62 -16.15 -2.82 -1.13
CA LYS A 62 -16.61 -3.51 0.08
C LYS A 62 -16.06 -2.88 1.36
N GLY A 63 -14.78 -2.47 1.35
CA GLY A 63 -14.14 -1.75 2.45
C GLY A 63 -14.79 -0.40 2.73
N LYS A 64 -14.99 0.41 1.68
CA LYS A 64 -15.70 1.71 1.78
C LYS A 64 -17.11 1.55 2.33
N LYS A 65 -17.85 0.56 1.84
CA LYS A 65 -19.19 0.25 2.37
C LYS A 65 -19.15 -0.09 3.85
N MET A 66 -18.22 -0.95 4.27
CA MET A 66 -18.08 -1.32 5.68
C MET A 66 -17.74 -0.12 6.56
N GLN A 67 -16.82 0.74 6.12
CA GLN A 67 -16.47 1.97 6.83
C GLN A 67 -17.68 2.88 7.00
N ALA A 68 -18.47 3.08 5.94
CA ALA A 68 -19.69 3.89 6.00
C ALA A 68 -20.72 3.30 6.98
N ASP A 69 -20.93 1.98 6.94
CA ASP A 69 -21.83 1.28 7.85
C ASP A 69 -21.40 1.41 9.32
N ILE A 70 -20.10 1.26 9.61
CA ILE A 70 -19.54 1.43 10.97
C ILE A 70 -19.73 2.86 11.44
N LYS A 71 -19.40 3.85 10.58
CA LYS A 71 -19.58 5.27 10.89
C LYS A 71 -21.03 5.62 11.22
N ALA A 72 -21.98 5.08 10.44
CA ALA A 72 -23.41 5.28 10.70
C ALA A 72 -23.85 4.68 12.04
N LEU A 73 -23.36 3.48 12.39
CA LEU A 73 -23.65 2.86 13.69
C LEU A 73 -23.06 3.66 14.85
N CYS A 74 -21.81 4.14 14.73
CA CYS A 74 -21.19 4.99 15.74
C CYS A 74 -21.95 6.31 15.92
N ALA A 75 -22.33 6.97 14.83
CA ALA A 75 -23.11 8.21 14.87
C ALA A 75 -24.51 8.03 15.51
N ALA A 76 -25.10 6.84 15.37
CA ALA A 76 -26.36 6.48 16.01
C ALA A 76 -26.22 6.05 17.49
N GLY A 77 -25.01 6.13 18.07
CA GLY A 77 -24.73 5.67 19.44
C GLY A 77 -24.67 4.15 19.61
N LYS A 78 -24.75 3.38 18.51
CA LYS A 78 -24.77 1.92 18.51
C LYS A 78 -23.36 1.34 18.54
N ARG A 79 -22.61 1.64 19.60
CA ARG A 79 -21.18 1.29 19.76
C ARG A 79 -20.94 -0.22 19.64
N ASP A 80 -21.60 -1.04 20.45
CA ASP A 80 -21.39 -2.49 20.43
C ASP A 80 -21.74 -3.13 19.07
N GLU A 81 -22.77 -2.63 18.40
CA GLU A 81 -23.16 -3.08 17.05
C GLU A 81 -22.06 -2.75 16.03
N ALA A 82 -21.47 -1.54 16.12
CA ALA A 82 -20.35 -1.13 15.28
C ALA A 82 -19.12 -2.02 15.50
N MET A 83 -18.75 -2.28 16.75
CA MET A 83 -17.62 -3.16 17.09
C MET A 83 -17.84 -4.59 16.62
N SER A 84 -19.03 -5.16 16.87
CA SER A 84 -19.39 -6.51 16.41
C SER A 84 -19.30 -6.61 14.88
N LYS A 85 -19.77 -5.59 14.17
CA LYS A 85 -19.71 -5.53 12.71
C LYS A 85 -18.26 -5.42 12.19
N ALA A 86 -17.44 -4.57 12.80
CA ALA A 86 -16.02 -4.46 12.50
C ALA A 86 -15.26 -5.78 12.72
N PHE A 87 -15.54 -6.47 13.83
CA PHE A 87 -14.93 -7.76 14.14
C PHE A 87 -15.29 -8.84 13.12
N LYS A 88 -16.58 -8.94 12.76
CA LYS A 88 -17.04 -9.88 11.71
C LYS A 88 -16.36 -9.60 10.37
N TYR A 89 -16.27 -8.33 9.99
CA TYR A 89 -15.59 -7.94 8.76
C TYR A 89 -14.09 -8.27 8.79
N SER A 90 -13.39 -7.99 9.89
CA SER A 90 -11.99 -8.36 10.08
C SER A 90 -11.77 -9.87 9.88
N LYS A 91 -12.64 -10.71 10.47
CA LYS A 91 -12.58 -12.17 10.28
C LYS A 91 -12.84 -12.58 8.84
N GLN A 92 -13.78 -11.92 8.16
CA GLN A 92 -14.09 -12.19 6.76
C GLN A 92 -12.90 -11.87 5.86
N ILE A 93 -12.35 -10.65 5.96
CA ILE A 93 -11.21 -10.20 5.16
C ILE A 93 -9.95 -11.03 5.45
N ASN A 94 -9.74 -11.43 6.71
CA ASN A 94 -8.60 -12.29 7.05
C ASN A 94 -8.67 -13.68 6.38
N ASN A 95 -9.88 -14.17 6.12
CA ASN A 95 -10.09 -15.46 5.49
C ASN A 95 -10.26 -15.38 3.97
N ASP A 96 -10.41 -14.17 3.40
CA ASP A 96 -10.63 -13.95 1.99
C ASP A 96 -9.41 -14.38 1.15
N PRO A 97 -9.59 -15.26 0.14
CA PRO A 97 -8.48 -15.76 -0.66
C PRO A 97 -7.76 -14.66 -1.45
N LYS A 98 -8.50 -13.63 -1.91
CA LYS A 98 -7.94 -12.50 -2.67
C LYS A 98 -6.99 -11.69 -1.79
N ILE A 99 -7.38 -11.46 -0.54
CA ILE A 99 -6.55 -10.78 0.46
C ILE A 99 -5.33 -11.62 0.84
N LYS A 100 -5.49 -12.95 0.95
CA LYS A 100 -4.35 -13.85 1.20
C LYS A 100 -3.33 -13.81 0.07
N GLU A 101 -3.78 -13.71 -1.18
CA GLU A 101 -2.90 -13.55 -2.34
C GLU A 101 -2.16 -12.21 -2.33
N MET A 102 -2.88 -11.10 -2.11
CA MET A 102 -2.26 -9.78 -1.94
C MET A 102 -1.22 -9.74 -0.81
N ARG A 103 -1.50 -10.42 0.31
CA ARG A 103 -0.54 -10.57 1.42
C ARG A 103 0.71 -11.34 0.99
N LYS A 104 0.57 -12.45 0.25
CA LYS A 104 1.72 -13.19 -0.28
C LYS A 104 2.61 -12.33 -1.18
N CYS A 105 2.02 -11.46 -2.01
CA CYS A 105 2.81 -10.50 -2.81
C CYS A 105 3.54 -9.49 -1.93
N SER A 106 2.87 -8.97 -0.89
CA SER A 106 3.46 -8.02 0.06
C SER A 106 4.61 -8.63 0.88
N GLU A 107 4.51 -9.91 1.22
CA GLU A 107 5.56 -10.65 1.95
C GLU A 107 6.89 -10.72 1.18
N LYS A 108 6.86 -10.67 -0.15
CA LYS A 108 8.08 -10.60 -0.98
C LYS A 108 8.86 -9.31 -0.76
N MET A 109 8.20 -8.26 -0.29
CA MET A 109 8.81 -6.98 0.07
C MET A 109 9.26 -6.90 1.53
N ARG A 110 9.06 -7.96 2.33
CA ARG A 110 9.48 -7.99 3.74
C ARG A 110 11.01 -7.82 3.83
N GLY A 111 11.44 -6.93 4.72
CA GLY A 111 12.85 -6.56 4.89
C GLY A 111 13.35 -5.40 4.01
N MET A 112 12.58 -4.97 3.01
CA MET A 112 12.85 -3.72 2.27
C MET A 112 12.21 -2.49 2.93
N MET A 113 11.29 -2.73 3.86
CA MET A 113 10.43 -1.74 4.49
C MET A 113 10.94 -1.32 5.88
N VAL A 114 12.22 -0.95 5.99
CA VAL A 114 12.81 -0.54 7.29
C VAL A 114 12.20 0.77 7.82
N ASN A 115 11.48 1.52 6.98
CA ASN A 115 10.79 2.77 7.34
C ASN A 115 9.37 2.90 6.73
N MET A 116 8.76 1.80 6.26
CA MET A 116 7.38 1.81 5.75
C MET A 116 6.45 1.17 6.78
N PRO A 117 5.15 1.55 6.84
CA PRO A 117 4.17 0.88 7.69
C PRO A 117 4.26 -0.62 7.45
N GLN A 118 4.45 -1.39 8.52
CA GLN A 118 4.60 -2.84 8.43
C GLN A 118 3.41 -3.41 7.63
N PRO A 119 3.64 -4.44 6.78
CA PRO A 119 2.54 -5.15 6.13
C PRO A 119 1.50 -5.50 7.19
N TYR A 120 0.23 -5.16 6.97
CA TYR A 120 -0.84 -5.32 7.96
C TYR A 120 -0.78 -6.73 8.56
N MET A 121 -0.22 -6.82 9.77
CA MET A 121 -0.34 -8.00 10.59
C MET A 121 -1.65 -7.84 11.36
N PRO A 122 -2.57 -8.81 11.26
CA PRO A 122 -3.78 -8.75 12.07
C PRO A 122 -3.36 -8.69 13.54
N PRO A 123 -3.84 -7.71 14.32
CA PRO A 123 -3.44 -7.58 15.73
C PRO A 123 -3.78 -8.86 16.48
N THR A 124 -2.88 -9.24 17.38
CA THR A 124 -3.08 -10.33 18.34
C THR A 124 -4.32 -10.07 19.19
N VAL A 125 -4.83 -11.11 19.84
CA VAL A 125 -5.99 -10.98 20.75
C VAL A 125 -5.73 -9.92 21.83
N ASP A 126 -4.55 -9.92 22.44
CA ASP A 126 -4.15 -8.94 23.46
C ASP A 126 -4.04 -7.51 22.90
N GLU A 127 -3.56 -7.34 21.66
CA GLU A 127 -3.51 -6.03 21.01
C GLU A 127 -4.91 -5.53 20.62
N ARG A 128 -5.85 -6.43 20.30
CA ARG A 128 -7.25 -6.06 20.05
C ARG A 128 -8.00 -5.65 21.30
N GLU A 129 -7.70 -6.28 22.44
CA GLU A 129 -8.30 -5.90 23.72
C GLU A 129 -7.79 -4.55 24.22
N LYS A 130 -6.54 -4.19 23.84
CA LYS A 130 -5.96 -2.86 24.10
C LYS A 130 -6.32 -1.83 23.03
N ALA A 131 -6.71 -2.26 21.84
CA ALA A 131 -7.23 -1.37 20.81
C ALA A 131 -8.55 -0.79 21.32
N GLY A 132 -8.66 0.54 21.30
CA GLY A 132 -9.86 1.25 21.73
C GLY A 132 -11.10 0.83 20.94
N HIS A 133 -12.25 1.42 21.29
CA HIS A 133 -13.47 1.07 20.58
C HIS A 133 -13.41 1.62 19.15
N VAL A 134 -13.90 0.88 18.16
CA VAL A 134 -13.90 1.31 16.74
C VAL A 134 -14.59 2.65 16.47
N CYS A 135 -15.34 3.18 17.44
CA CYS A 135 -16.02 4.48 17.31
C CYS A 135 -15.19 5.63 17.87
N ASP A 136 -14.09 5.36 18.55
CA ASP A 136 -13.22 6.37 19.14
C ASP A 136 -12.27 6.97 18.08
N ASP A 137 -12.15 6.29 16.92
CA ASP A 137 -11.30 6.67 15.78
C ASP A 137 -12.11 7.13 14.52
N MET A 138 -13.42 7.39 14.64
CA MET A 138 -14.35 7.61 13.48
C MET A 138 -14.79 9.05 13.25
#